data_AF-A0A0Q9QHI3-F1
#
_entry.id   AF-A0A0Q9QHI3-F1
#
_cell.length_a   1.000
_cell.length_b   1.000
_cell.length_c   1.000
_cell.angle_alpha   90.00
_cell.angle_beta   90.00
_cell.angle_gamma   90.00
#
_symmetry.space_group_name_H-M   'P 1'
#
loop_
_entity.id
_entity.type
_entity.pdbx_description
1 polymer ?
#
loop_
_entity_poly.entity_id
_entity_poly.type
_entity_poly.pdbx_seq_one_letter_code
_entity_poly.pdbx_strand_id
1 'polypeptide(L)'
;MEIWIGRDGERHGPYKEDDVREWLRSGQLSRDDLAWREGLADWQPLSTLFPEAAAAVPPPAPPGPRAFSPFTAAALEDYAGFWKRVAAYILDLILLYIPTSLIEKMGGGDAARNALEQALAASGGNPQLALAAQQQFYAVMWPAMLASGLLAWAYFALCESSRWQATVGKLALGIRVTDLQGRRISLGRAIGRYPGKILSAFILCIGFLMVAWTQRKQGLHDMLAGTLVLNGRAGEFQDAARPPDGRGGSFSA
;
A
#
# COMPACT_ATOMS: atom_id res chain seq x y z
N MET A 1 56.20 -11.21 3.28
CA MET A 1 57.12 -10.39 2.45
C MET A 1 56.71 -8.92 2.57
N GLU A 2 57.62 -7.99 2.31
CA GLU A 2 57.33 -6.54 2.30
C GLU A 2 56.91 -6.08 0.89
N ILE A 3 55.82 -5.33 0.81
CA ILE A 3 55.15 -4.93 -0.43
C ILE A 3 54.90 -3.43 -0.44
N TRP A 4 55.23 -2.80 -1.56
CA TRP A 4 54.95 -1.40 -1.84
C TRP A 4 53.75 -1.28 -2.76
N ILE A 5 52.89 -0.28 -2.53
CA ILE A 5 51.69 0.00 -3.31
C ILE A 5 51.85 1.36 -4.00
N GLY A 6 51.58 1.42 -5.29
CA GLY A 6 51.60 2.63 -6.10
C GLY A 6 50.19 3.15 -6.33
N ARG A 7 49.87 4.33 -5.77
CA ARG A 7 48.54 4.98 -5.91
C ARG A 7 48.75 6.48 -6.12
N ASP A 8 47.95 7.10 -6.98
CA ASP A 8 47.99 8.54 -7.26
C ASP A 8 49.38 9.07 -7.67
N GLY A 9 50.22 8.21 -8.27
CA GLY A 9 51.59 8.54 -8.67
C GLY A 9 52.63 8.49 -7.55
N GLU A 10 52.23 8.13 -6.33
CA GLU A 10 53.11 8.02 -5.17
C GLU A 10 53.26 6.56 -4.71
N ARG A 11 54.41 6.28 -4.07
CA ARG A 11 54.74 4.97 -3.51
C ARG A 11 54.45 4.95 -2.01
N HIS A 12 53.57 4.05 -1.60
CA HIS A 12 53.19 3.82 -0.21
C HIS A 12 53.72 2.47 0.29
N GLY A 13 54.22 2.42 1.54
CA GLY A 13 54.72 1.19 2.17
C GLY A 13 56.09 1.36 2.84
N PRO A 14 56.78 0.24 3.16
CA PRO A 14 56.37 -1.14 2.87
C PRO A 14 55.27 -1.66 3.83
N TYR A 15 54.42 -2.55 3.32
CA TYR A 15 53.37 -3.25 4.09
C TYR A 15 53.62 -4.76 4.10
N LYS A 16 53.07 -5.47 5.10
CA LYS A 16 53.14 -6.93 5.10
C LYS A 16 52.11 -7.49 4.12
N GLU A 17 52.49 -8.61 3.51
CA GLU A 17 51.64 -9.35 2.57
C GLU A 17 50.26 -9.73 3.13
N ASP A 18 50.18 -10.09 4.41
CA ASP A 18 48.91 -10.44 5.06
C ASP A 18 47.96 -9.23 5.15
N ASP A 19 48.50 -8.05 5.47
CA ASP A 19 47.75 -6.79 5.54
C ASP A 19 47.23 -6.40 4.14
N VAL A 20 48.07 -6.53 3.10
CA VAL A 20 47.68 -6.28 1.70
C VAL A 20 46.59 -7.26 1.26
N ARG A 21 46.67 -8.53 1.65
CA ARG A 21 45.65 -9.55 1.36
C ARG A 21 44.34 -9.28 2.11
N GLU A 22 44.38 -8.70 3.29
CA GLU A 22 43.20 -8.24 4.02
C GLU A 22 42.57 -7.02 3.36
N TRP A 23 43.36 -6.02 2.95
CA TRP A 23 42.87 -4.83 2.26
C TRP A 23 42.29 -5.12 0.87
N LEU A 24 42.82 -6.12 0.16
CA LEU A 24 42.20 -6.64 -1.06
C LEU A 24 40.85 -7.33 -0.78
N ARG A 25 40.70 -8.00 0.36
CA ARG A 25 39.44 -8.67 0.76
C ARG A 25 38.39 -7.68 1.25
N SER A 26 38.80 -6.62 1.96
CA SER A 26 37.89 -5.58 2.45
C SER A 26 37.48 -4.57 1.36
N GLY A 27 38.14 -4.62 0.19
CA GLY A 27 37.90 -3.69 -0.92
C GLY A 27 38.58 -2.33 -0.77
N GLN A 28 39.50 -2.19 0.20
CA GLN A 28 40.27 -0.97 0.43
C GLN A 28 41.36 -0.74 -0.63
N LEU A 29 41.88 -1.83 -1.21
CA LEU A 29 42.76 -1.82 -2.38
C LEU A 29 42.04 -2.40 -3.60
N SER A 30 42.25 -1.78 -4.76
CA SER A 30 41.75 -2.28 -6.04
C SER A 30 42.65 -3.40 -6.57
N ARG A 31 42.07 -4.30 -7.36
CA ARG A 31 42.81 -5.37 -8.06
C ARG A 31 43.79 -4.85 -9.10
N ASP A 32 43.52 -3.63 -9.59
CA ASP A 32 44.31 -2.96 -10.61
C ASP A 32 45.38 -2.02 -10.01
N ASP A 33 45.41 -1.86 -8.68
CA ASP A 33 46.44 -1.06 -8.03
C ASP A 33 47.81 -1.71 -8.25
N LEU A 34 48.81 -0.89 -8.56
CA LEU A 34 50.16 -1.37 -8.82
C LEU A 34 50.85 -1.70 -7.50
N ALA A 35 51.57 -2.81 -7.49
CA ALA A 35 52.37 -3.24 -6.37
C ALA A 35 53.76 -3.71 -6.82
N TRP A 36 54.74 -3.49 -5.95
CA TRP A 36 56.12 -3.91 -6.16
C TRP A 36 56.66 -4.56 -4.89
N ARG A 37 57.45 -5.62 -5.06
CA ARG A 37 58.17 -6.29 -3.98
C ARG A 37 59.59 -6.59 -4.43
N GLU A 38 60.47 -6.78 -3.47
CA GLU A 38 61.88 -7.11 -3.72
C GLU A 38 61.99 -8.36 -4.61
N GLY A 39 62.72 -8.23 -5.72
CA GLY A 39 62.88 -9.27 -6.74
C GLY A 39 62.00 -9.12 -7.99
N LEU A 40 61.11 -8.13 -8.06
CA LEU A 40 60.38 -7.80 -9.30
C LEU A 40 61.15 -6.77 -10.15
N ALA A 41 61.18 -7.00 -11.46
CA ALA A 41 61.78 -6.08 -12.42
C ALA A 41 60.98 -4.77 -12.56
N ASP A 42 59.65 -4.85 -12.50
CA ASP A 42 58.73 -3.72 -12.67
C ASP A 42 57.51 -3.83 -11.73
N TRP A 43 56.79 -2.73 -11.57
CA TRP A 43 55.51 -2.68 -10.86
C TRP A 43 54.46 -3.53 -11.57
N GLN A 44 53.74 -4.35 -10.82
CA GLN A 44 52.71 -5.24 -11.38
C GLN A 44 51.36 -5.04 -10.67
N PRO A 45 50.23 -5.25 -11.35
CA PRO A 45 48.92 -5.21 -10.72
C PRO A 45 48.82 -6.19 -9.54
N LEU A 46 48.13 -5.79 -8.48
CA LEU A 46 47.89 -6.65 -7.31
C LEU A 46 47.17 -7.96 -7.67
N SER A 47 46.33 -7.96 -8.71
CA SER A 47 45.70 -9.17 -9.25
C SER A 47 46.70 -10.21 -9.76
N THR A 48 47.83 -9.78 -10.31
CA THR A 48 48.91 -10.66 -10.79
C THR A 48 49.71 -11.23 -9.62
N LEU A 49 49.94 -10.44 -8.57
CA LEU A 49 50.69 -10.87 -7.38
C LEU A 49 49.84 -11.72 -6.41
N PHE A 50 48.52 -11.52 -6.40
CA PHE A 50 47.57 -12.19 -5.49
C PHE A 50 46.35 -12.79 -6.22
N PRO A 51 46.55 -13.80 -7.08
CA PRO A 51 45.46 -14.41 -7.85
C PRO A 51 44.43 -15.12 -6.98
N GLU A 52 44.81 -15.60 -5.78
CA GLU A 52 43.93 -16.31 -4.86
C GLU A 52 42.99 -15.37 -4.08
N ALA A 53 43.47 -14.18 -3.72
CA ALA A 53 42.64 -13.14 -3.10
C ALA A 53 41.56 -12.62 -4.07
N ALA A 54 41.77 -12.81 -5.37
CA ALA A 54 40.82 -12.47 -6.42
C ALA A 54 39.66 -13.47 -6.56
N ALA A 55 39.77 -14.68 -6.02
CA ALA A 55 38.78 -15.76 -6.17
C ALA A 55 37.76 -15.86 -5.02
N ALA A 56 37.94 -15.10 -3.93
CA ALA A 56 37.00 -15.08 -2.83
C ALA A 56 35.74 -14.28 -3.22
N VAL A 57 34.70 -15.00 -3.66
CA VAL A 57 33.34 -14.49 -3.82
C VAL A 57 32.93 -13.85 -2.48
N PRO A 58 32.47 -12.58 -2.43
CA PRO A 58 31.99 -12.01 -1.18
C PRO A 58 30.82 -12.86 -0.66
N PRO A 59 30.71 -13.09 0.66
CA PRO A 59 29.53 -13.72 1.22
C PRO A 59 28.28 -12.96 0.75
N PRO A 60 27.16 -13.64 0.43
CA PRO A 60 25.95 -12.94 0.01
C PRO A 60 25.60 -11.91 1.07
N ALA A 61 25.58 -10.63 0.66
CA ALA A 61 25.15 -9.56 1.53
C ALA A 61 23.80 -9.95 2.15
N PRO A 62 23.57 -9.70 3.45
CA PRO A 62 22.23 -9.81 4.00
C PRO A 62 21.30 -9.01 3.08
N PRO A 63 20.10 -9.49 2.73
CA PRO A 63 19.23 -8.79 1.80
C PRO A 63 19.08 -7.36 2.32
N GLY A 64 19.74 -6.41 1.65
CA GLY A 64 19.61 -5.00 1.98
C GLY A 64 18.13 -4.66 1.93
N PRO A 65 17.66 -3.67 2.71
CA PRO A 65 16.32 -3.15 2.51
C PRO A 65 16.21 -2.84 1.02
N ARG A 66 15.33 -3.56 0.31
CA ARG A 66 15.11 -3.40 -1.13
C ARG A 66 15.13 -1.90 -1.41
N ALA A 67 16.08 -1.44 -2.23
CA ALA A 67 16.13 -0.06 -2.65
C ALA A 67 14.71 0.32 -3.09
N PHE A 68 14.10 1.27 -2.38
CA PHE A 68 12.78 1.75 -2.75
C PHE A 68 12.93 2.26 -4.19
N SER A 69 12.18 1.68 -5.12
CA SER A 69 12.17 2.19 -6.48
C SER A 69 11.88 3.69 -6.40
N PRO A 70 12.63 4.58 -7.08
CA PRO A 70 12.34 6.02 -7.08
C PRO A 70 10.89 6.32 -7.50
N PHE A 71 10.25 5.39 -8.20
CA PHE A 71 8.83 5.40 -8.54
C PHE A 71 7.88 5.35 -7.33
N THR A 72 8.26 4.65 -6.25
CA THR A 72 7.44 4.55 -5.02
C THR A 72 7.40 5.87 -4.25
N ALA A 73 8.49 6.65 -4.23
CA ALA A 73 8.51 7.94 -3.54
C ALA A 73 7.64 8.98 -4.25
N ALA A 74 7.77 9.10 -5.58
CA ALA A 74 6.92 10.00 -6.37
C ALA A 74 5.43 9.57 -6.36
N ALA A 75 5.16 8.26 -6.38
CA ALA A 75 3.80 7.73 -6.25
C ALA A 75 3.15 7.99 -4.89
N LEU A 76 3.96 8.11 -3.82
CA LEU A 76 3.49 8.48 -2.49
C LEU A 76 3.13 9.97 -2.38
N GLU A 77 3.59 10.83 -3.29
CA GLU A 77 3.27 12.26 -3.29
C GLU A 77 1.95 12.58 -4.02
N ASP A 78 1.48 11.72 -4.94
CA ASP A 78 0.24 11.95 -5.69
C ASP A 78 -1.03 11.51 -4.93
N TYR A 79 -1.32 12.23 -3.84
CA TYR A 79 -2.49 11.97 -3.00
C TYR A 79 -3.82 12.32 -3.66
N ALA A 80 -4.75 11.36 -3.65
CA ALA A 80 -6.11 11.55 -4.13
C ALA A 80 -6.85 12.58 -3.27
N GLY A 81 -7.34 13.65 -3.93
CA GLY A 81 -8.09 14.73 -3.30
C GLY A 81 -9.45 14.31 -2.75
N PHE A 82 -10.06 15.19 -1.95
CA PHE A 82 -11.35 14.99 -1.30
C PHE A 82 -12.47 14.63 -2.30
N TRP A 83 -12.68 15.44 -3.33
CA TRP A 83 -13.79 15.25 -4.27
C TRP A 83 -13.72 13.95 -5.07
N LYS A 84 -12.53 13.47 -5.44
CA LYS A 84 -12.39 12.14 -6.06
C LYS A 84 -12.85 11.02 -5.11
N ARG A 85 -12.54 11.14 -3.82
CA ARG A 85 -12.97 10.15 -2.81
C ARG A 85 -14.48 10.21 -2.58
N VAL A 86 -15.07 11.41 -2.58
CA VAL A 86 -16.52 11.61 -2.49
C VAL A 86 -17.22 11.00 -3.70
N ALA A 87 -16.77 11.30 -4.91
CA ALA A 87 -17.33 10.73 -6.13
C ALA A 87 -17.18 9.20 -6.17
N ALA A 88 -16.04 8.65 -5.71
CA ALA A 88 -15.87 7.20 -5.59
C ALA A 88 -16.88 6.60 -4.61
N TYR A 89 -17.11 7.27 -3.48
CA TYR A 89 -18.09 6.82 -2.50
C TYR A 89 -19.52 6.86 -3.06
N ILE A 90 -19.88 7.89 -3.83
CA ILE A 90 -21.19 7.96 -4.51
C ILE A 90 -21.36 6.78 -5.48
N LEU A 91 -20.34 6.45 -6.27
CA LEU A 91 -20.39 5.28 -7.16
C LEU A 91 -20.54 3.97 -6.38
N ASP A 92 -19.83 3.85 -5.25
CA ASP A 92 -19.99 2.70 -4.35
C ASP A 92 -21.40 2.64 -3.75
N LEU A 93 -22.01 3.77 -3.41
CA LEU A 93 -23.40 3.84 -2.92
C LEU A 93 -24.40 3.39 -3.98
N ILE A 94 -24.22 3.82 -5.23
CA ILE A 94 -25.08 3.38 -6.35
C ILE A 94 -24.95 1.87 -6.56
N LEU A 95 -23.72 1.34 -6.50
CA LEU A 95 -23.48 -0.10 -6.63
C LEU A 95 -24.13 -0.88 -5.47
N LEU A 96 -23.98 -0.41 -4.24
CA LEU A 96 -24.50 -1.07 -3.05
C LEU A 96 -26.03 -0.94 -2.92
N TYR A 97 -26.66 0.04 -3.57
CA TYR A 97 -28.10 0.25 -3.52
C TYR A 97 -28.90 -1.00 -3.93
N ILE A 98 -28.47 -1.69 -4.99
CA ILE A 98 -29.16 -2.88 -5.48
C ILE A 98 -29.18 -4.00 -4.43
N PRO A 99 -28.03 -4.50 -3.94
CA PRO A 99 -28.05 -5.59 -2.97
C PRO A 99 -28.64 -5.19 -1.61
N THR A 100 -28.46 -3.94 -1.15
CA THR A 100 -29.12 -3.50 0.10
C THR A 100 -30.63 -3.43 -0.06
N SER A 101 -31.14 -2.93 -1.19
CA SER A 101 -32.59 -2.91 -1.46
C SER A 101 -33.19 -4.31 -1.53
N LEU A 102 -32.44 -5.29 -2.07
CA LEU A 102 -32.89 -6.67 -2.11
C LEU A 102 -32.96 -7.27 -0.70
N ILE A 103 -31.96 -7.02 0.14
CA ILE A 103 -31.95 -7.46 1.56
C ILE A 103 -33.15 -6.86 2.31
N GLU A 104 -33.41 -5.57 2.14
CA GLU A 104 -34.56 -4.91 2.77
C GLU A 104 -35.89 -5.52 2.33
N LYS A 105 -36.06 -5.78 1.03
CA LYS A 105 -37.27 -6.40 0.48
C LYS A 105 -37.45 -7.83 0.99
N MET A 106 -36.39 -8.63 0.96
CA MET A 106 -36.40 -10.00 1.48
C MET A 106 -36.66 -10.03 2.99
N GLY A 107 -36.20 -9.03 3.73
CA GLY A 107 -36.45 -8.84 5.15
C GLY A 107 -37.85 -8.32 5.50
N GLY A 108 -38.75 -8.18 4.51
CA GLY A 108 -40.12 -7.72 4.74
C GLY A 108 -40.27 -6.21 4.86
N GLY A 109 -39.31 -5.42 4.36
CA GLY A 109 -39.32 -3.96 4.48
C GLY A 109 -40.51 -3.27 3.86
N ASP A 110 -40.99 -3.74 2.71
CA ASP A 110 -42.18 -3.16 2.08
C ASP A 110 -43.45 -3.42 2.93
N ALA A 111 -43.59 -4.63 3.47
CA ALA A 111 -44.67 -4.95 4.38
C ALA A 111 -44.59 -4.16 5.69
N ALA A 112 -43.38 -3.99 6.25
CA ALA A 112 -43.15 -3.23 7.47
C ALA A 112 -43.49 -1.74 7.28
N ARG A 113 -43.11 -1.13 6.15
CA ARG A 113 -43.45 0.27 5.81
C ARG A 113 -44.96 0.45 5.68
N ASN A 114 -45.63 -0.42 4.93
CA ASN A 114 -47.08 -0.37 4.76
C ASN A 114 -47.80 -0.55 6.11
N ALA A 115 -47.33 -1.46 6.97
CA ALA A 115 -47.89 -1.68 8.30
C ALA A 115 -47.71 -0.46 9.22
N LEU A 116 -46.55 0.19 9.15
CA LEU A 116 -46.27 1.43 9.89
C LEU A 116 -47.21 2.56 9.45
N GLU A 117 -47.35 2.78 8.14
CA GLU A 117 -48.23 3.83 7.60
C GLU A 117 -49.68 3.65 8.04
N GLN A 118 -50.20 2.41 7.94
CA GLN A 118 -51.55 2.08 8.39
C GLN A 118 -51.73 2.29 9.90
N ALA A 119 -50.77 1.85 10.71
CA ALA A 119 -50.84 1.98 12.16
C ALA A 119 -50.71 3.44 12.63
N LEU A 120 -49.89 4.26 11.95
CA LEU A 120 -49.79 5.69 12.23
C LEU A 120 -51.06 6.43 11.83
N ALA A 121 -51.65 6.13 10.67
CA ALA A 121 -52.94 6.69 10.26
C ALA A 121 -54.06 6.32 11.25
N ALA A 122 -54.08 5.07 11.73
CA ALA A 122 -55.04 4.58 12.72
C ALA A 122 -54.78 5.09 14.14
N SER A 123 -53.59 5.64 14.43
CA SER A 123 -53.22 6.08 15.79
C SER A 123 -54.08 7.24 16.29
N GLY A 124 -54.71 8.01 15.39
CA GLY A 124 -55.57 9.14 15.76
C GLY A 124 -54.86 10.22 16.61
N GLY A 125 -53.53 10.34 16.47
CA GLY A 125 -52.71 11.24 17.30
C GLY A 125 -52.36 10.69 18.69
N ASN A 126 -52.72 9.44 19.01
CA ASN A 126 -52.31 8.78 20.25
C ASN A 126 -50.80 8.45 20.18
N PRO A 127 -49.97 9.09 21.03
CA PRO A 127 -48.51 8.90 20.99
C PRO A 127 -48.09 7.47 21.34
N GLN A 128 -48.87 6.77 22.16
CA GLN A 128 -48.54 5.41 22.59
C GLN A 128 -48.69 4.39 21.46
N LEU A 129 -49.76 4.52 20.67
CA LEU A 129 -49.99 3.67 19.50
C LEU A 129 -48.98 3.98 18.40
N ALA A 130 -48.65 5.25 18.20
CA ALA A 130 -47.63 5.67 17.24
C ALA A 130 -46.24 5.13 17.60
N LEU A 131 -45.87 5.14 18.89
CA LEU A 131 -44.62 4.57 19.36
C LEU A 131 -44.58 3.04 19.18
N ALA A 132 -45.67 2.34 19.50
CA ALA A 132 -45.76 0.90 19.31
C ALA A 132 -45.61 0.50 17.84
N ALA A 133 -46.24 1.25 16.93
CA ALA A 133 -46.11 1.04 15.48
C ALA A 133 -44.66 1.22 15.01
N GLN A 134 -43.97 2.27 15.50
CA GLN A 134 -42.55 2.47 15.20
C GLN A 134 -41.67 1.35 15.75
N GLN A 135 -41.93 0.86 16.97
CA GLN A 135 -41.17 -0.24 17.55
C GLN A 135 -41.30 -1.52 16.72
N GLN A 136 -42.50 -1.86 16.24
CA GLN A 136 -42.72 -3.01 15.37
C GLN A 136 -41.99 -2.85 14.03
N PHE A 137 -42.03 -1.66 13.45
CA PHE A 137 -41.27 -1.35 12.24
C PHE A 137 -39.77 -1.58 12.44
N TYR A 138 -39.18 -1.03 13.50
CA TYR A 138 -37.76 -1.23 13.79
C TYR A 138 -37.42 -2.69 14.09
N ALA A 139 -38.28 -3.43 14.79
CA ALA A 139 -38.06 -4.85 15.07
C ALA A 139 -37.94 -5.70 13.78
N VAL A 140 -38.74 -5.40 12.76
CA VAL A 140 -38.64 -6.06 11.45
C VAL A 140 -37.43 -5.55 10.66
N MET A 141 -37.08 -4.26 10.78
CA MET A 141 -36.04 -3.66 9.96
C MET A 141 -34.62 -3.85 10.46
N TRP A 142 -34.42 -3.98 11.77
CA TRP A 142 -33.09 -4.09 12.36
C TRP A 142 -32.22 -5.23 11.78
N PRO A 143 -32.74 -6.45 11.49
CA PRO A 143 -31.92 -7.52 10.94
C PRO A 143 -31.47 -7.21 9.52
N ALA A 144 -32.35 -6.65 8.69
CA ALA A 144 -32.05 -6.24 7.33
C ALA A 144 -31.05 -5.07 7.29
N MET A 145 -31.18 -4.11 8.21
CA MET A 145 -30.23 -3.01 8.37
C MET A 145 -28.85 -3.51 8.80
N LEU A 146 -28.78 -4.45 9.75
CA LEU A 146 -27.53 -5.08 10.12
C LEU A 146 -26.89 -5.83 8.97
N ALA A 147 -27.66 -6.67 8.27
CA ALA A 147 -27.16 -7.44 7.14
C ALA A 147 -26.61 -6.51 6.03
N SER A 148 -27.31 -5.41 5.74
CA SER A 148 -26.87 -4.39 4.80
C SER A 148 -25.60 -3.66 5.26
N GLY A 149 -25.50 -3.33 6.55
CA GLY A 149 -24.31 -2.72 7.14
C GLY A 149 -23.08 -3.64 7.10
N LEU A 150 -23.27 -4.93 7.41
CA LEU A 150 -22.23 -5.95 7.34
C LEU A 150 -21.81 -6.20 5.89
N LEU A 151 -22.75 -6.23 4.95
CA LEU A 151 -22.45 -6.33 3.52
C LEU A 151 -21.58 -5.15 3.07
N ALA A 152 -21.96 -3.92 3.41
CA ALA A 152 -21.18 -2.74 3.07
C ALA A 152 -19.77 -2.80 3.68
N TRP A 153 -19.66 -3.14 4.97
CA TRP A 153 -18.36 -3.29 5.62
C TRP A 153 -17.49 -4.34 4.95
N ALA A 154 -18.04 -5.52 4.68
CA ALA A 154 -17.36 -6.60 3.98
C ALA A 154 -16.91 -6.16 2.58
N TYR A 155 -17.78 -5.48 1.82
CA TYR A 155 -17.46 -4.92 0.50
C TYR A 155 -16.23 -4.00 0.57
N PHE A 156 -16.24 -2.99 1.44
CA PHE A 156 -15.11 -2.07 1.57
C PHE A 156 -13.84 -2.78 2.05
N ALA A 157 -13.93 -3.65 3.06
CA ALA A 157 -12.77 -4.33 3.62
C ALA A 157 -12.12 -5.30 2.63
N LEU A 158 -12.93 -6.10 1.93
CA LEU A 158 -12.45 -7.08 0.94
C LEU A 158 -11.88 -6.37 -0.30
N CYS A 159 -12.59 -5.39 -0.86
CA CYS A 159 -12.10 -4.70 -2.06
C CYS A 159 -10.81 -3.92 -1.80
N GLU A 160 -10.72 -3.18 -0.69
CA GLU A 160 -9.54 -2.36 -0.37
C GLU A 160 -8.30 -3.20 0.01
N SER A 161 -8.48 -4.41 0.57
CA SER A 161 -7.38 -5.34 0.84
C SER A 161 -7.05 -6.30 -0.32
N SER A 162 -7.89 -6.34 -1.34
CA SER A 162 -7.68 -7.17 -2.53
C SER A 162 -6.52 -6.67 -3.40
N ARG A 163 -6.19 -7.43 -4.44
CA ARG A 163 -5.22 -7.02 -5.48
C ARG A 163 -5.58 -5.71 -6.17
N TRP A 164 -6.83 -5.29 -6.13
CA TRP A 164 -7.29 -4.01 -6.69
C TRP A 164 -6.91 -2.82 -5.82
N GLN A 165 -6.71 -3.02 -4.51
CA GLN A 165 -6.48 -1.96 -3.52
C GLN A 165 -7.57 -0.88 -3.52
N ALA A 166 -8.75 -1.18 -4.05
CA ALA A 166 -9.76 -0.18 -4.35
C ALA A 166 -11.13 -0.85 -4.43
N THR A 167 -12.16 -0.14 -3.99
CA THR A 167 -13.55 -0.45 -4.30
C THR A 167 -13.85 -0.18 -5.77
N VAL A 168 -15.00 -0.65 -6.26
CA VAL A 168 -15.40 -0.43 -7.66
C VAL A 168 -15.47 1.06 -7.99
N GLY A 169 -16.03 1.90 -7.10
CA GLY A 169 -16.05 3.35 -7.29
C GLY A 169 -14.66 3.98 -7.32
N LYS A 170 -13.75 3.50 -6.46
CA LYS A 170 -12.35 3.96 -6.45
C LYS A 170 -11.58 3.53 -7.70
N LEU A 171 -11.82 2.31 -8.19
CA LEU A 171 -11.25 1.81 -9.44
C LEU A 171 -11.72 2.63 -10.65
N ALA A 172 -13.00 2.99 -10.68
CA ALA A 172 -13.57 3.83 -11.73
C ALA A 172 -12.89 5.20 -11.80
N LEU A 173 -12.55 5.79 -10.65
CA LEU A 173 -11.86 7.07 -10.56
C LEU A 173 -10.33 6.99 -10.55
N GLY A 174 -9.76 5.79 -10.73
CA GLY A 174 -8.33 5.59 -10.80
C GLY A 174 -7.61 5.98 -9.51
N ILE A 175 -8.18 5.65 -8.35
CA ILE A 175 -7.54 5.86 -7.04
C ILE A 175 -7.47 4.54 -6.27
N ARG A 176 -6.47 4.40 -5.40
CA ARG A 176 -6.26 3.18 -4.61
C ARG A 176 -5.79 3.45 -3.20
N VAL A 177 -5.98 2.47 -2.34
CA VAL A 177 -5.71 2.48 -0.91
C VAL A 177 -4.41 1.71 -0.64
N THR A 178 -3.50 2.34 0.07
CA THR A 178 -2.22 1.73 0.44
C THR A 178 -1.91 1.88 1.92
N ASP A 179 -0.91 1.15 2.39
CA ASP A 179 -0.23 1.48 3.64
C ASP A 179 0.63 2.76 3.48
N LEU A 180 1.28 3.18 4.56
CA LEU A 180 2.16 4.37 4.55
C LEU A 180 3.39 4.23 3.64
N GLN A 181 3.70 3.01 3.18
CA GLN A 181 4.80 2.70 2.26
C GLN A 181 4.31 2.46 0.82
N GLY A 182 3.03 2.71 0.53
CA GLY A 182 2.48 2.55 -0.82
C GLY A 182 2.13 1.10 -1.19
N ARG A 183 2.21 0.17 -0.24
CA ARG A 183 1.91 -1.26 -0.45
C ARG A 183 0.45 -1.58 -0.16
N ARG A 184 0.03 -2.77 -0.56
CA ARG A 184 -1.32 -3.29 -0.27
C ARG A 184 -1.56 -3.39 1.23
N ILE A 185 -2.74 -2.96 1.68
CA ILE A 185 -3.15 -3.11 3.08
C ILE A 185 -3.56 -4.56 3.39
N SER A 186 -3.38 -4.99 4.63
CA SER A 186 -3.90 -6.28 5.11
C SER A 186 -5.41 -6.21 5.34
N LEU A 187 -6.07 -7.38 5.34
CA LEU A 187 -7.50 -7.47 5.63
C LEU A 187 -7.85 -6.90 7.01
N GLY A 188 -7.05 -7.19 8.04
CA GLY A 188 -7.25 -6.63 9.38
C GLY A 188 -7.19 -5.10 9.41
N ARG A 189 -6.25 -4.50 8.68
CA ARG A 189 -6.16 -3.04 8.53
C ARG A 189 -7.38 -2.46 7.79
N ALA A 190 -7.86 -3.16 6.76
CA ALA A 190 -9.06 -2.77 6.01
C ALA A 190 -10.32 -2.83 6.88
N ILE A 191 -10.47 -3.89 7.69
CA ILE A 191 -11.58 -4.04 8.65
C ILE A 191 -11.56 -2.89 9.65
N GLY A 192 -10.41 -2.57 10.25
CA GLY A 192 -10.27 -1.48 11.23
C GLY A 192 -10.49 -0.08 10.66
N ARG A 193 -10.37 0.10 9.34
CA ARG A 193 -10.59 1.39 8.68
C ARG A 193 -12.07 1.78 8.62
N TYR A 194 -12.99 0.82 8.50
CA TYR A 194 -14.41 1.12 8.33
C TYR A 194 -15.07 1.73 9.58
N PRO A 195 -14.81 1.25 10.81
CA PRO A 195 -15.27 1.92 12.03
C PRO A 195 -14.81 3.37 12.14
N GLY A 196 -13.61 3.70 11.63
CA GLY A 196 -13.15 5.09 11.57
C GLY A 196 -14.05 6.00 10.73
N LYS A 197 -14.74 5.46 9.71
CA LYS A 197 -15.73 6.19 8.91
C LYS A 197 -17.02 6.43 9.71
N ILE A 198 -17.45 5.45 10.50
CA ILE A 198 -18.60 5.57 11.40
C ILE A 198 -18.31 6.65 12.45
N LEU A 199 -17.12 6.62 13.07
CA LEU A 199 -16.69 7.66 14.00
C LEU A 199 -16.66 9.04 13.34
N SER A 200 -16.15 9.11 12.09
CA SER A 200 -16.15 10.35 11.30
C SER A 200 -17.56 10.90 11.08
N ALA A 201 -18.57 10.04 10.87
CA ALA A 201 -19.96 10.45 10.74
C ALA A 201 -20.54 11.01 12.05
N PHE A 202 -20.21 10.40 13.20
CA PHE A 202 -20.64 10.88 14.52
C PHE A 202 -20.08 12.26 14.87
N ILE A 203 -18.85 12.56 14.46
CA ILE A 203 -18.23 13.89 14.66
C ILE A 203 -18.61 14.89 13.55
N LEU A 204 -19.86 14.85 13.07
CA LEU A 204 -20.40 15.74 12.03
C LEU A 204 -19.56 15.78 10.76
N CYS A 205 -19.09 14.62 10.30
CA CYS A 205 -18.25 14.45 9.11
C CYS A 205 -16.88 15.14 9.15
N ILE A 206 -16.47 15.74 10.27
CA ILE A 206 -15.18 16.42 10.42
C ILE A 206 -14.03 15.48 10.04
N GLY A 207 -14.11 14.21 10.43
CA GLY A 207 -13.11 13.20 10.11
C GLY A 207 -12.94 12.92 8.61
N PHE A 208 -13.95 13.19 7.78
CA PHE A 208 -13.83 13.13 6.32
C PHE A 208 -13.22 14.41 5.74
N LEU A 209 -13.59 15.57 6.30
CA LEU A 209 -13.12 16.86 5.82
C LEU A 209 -11.63 17.09 6.10
N MET A 210 -11.04 16.43 7.12
CA MET A 210 -9.60 16.44 7.41
C MET A 210 -8.70 16.16 6.19
N VAL A 211 -9.20 15.42 5.19
CA VAL A 211 -8.51 15.18 3.91
C VAL A 211 -8.11 16.49 3.21
N ALA A 212 -8.86 17.58 3.39
CA ALA A 212 -8.61 18.87 2.76
C ALA A 212 -7.45 19.66 3.39
N TRP A 213 -7.12 19.41 4.66
CA TRP A 213 -6.12 20.21 5.41
C TRP A 213 -4.88 19.43 5.85
N THR A 214 -4.87 18.12 5.67
CA THR A 214 -3.75 17.27 6.10
C THR A 214 -2.70 17.15 5.00
N GLN A 215 -1.42 17.20 5.38
CA GLN A 215 -0.29 17.15 4.44
C GLN A 215 -0.34 15.93 3.52
N ARG A 216 -0.78 14.77 4.04
CA ARG A 216 -0.91 13.50 3.29
C ARG A 216 -2.35 13.22 2.81
N LYS A 217 -3.24 14.24 2.86
CA LYS A 217 -4.67 14.14 2.55
C LYS A 217 -5.36 12.93 3.21
N GLN A 218 -5.09 12.71 4.49
CA GLN A 218 -5.65 11.61 5.28
C GLN A 218 -6.91 12.08 6.01
N GLY A 219 -7.97 11.25 5.94
CA GLY A 219 -9.11 11.38 6.84
C GLY A 219 -8.82 10.71 8.19
N LEU A 220 -9.69 10.91 9.18
CA LEU A 220 -9.57 10.27 10.49
C LEU A 220 -9.45 8.75 10.36
N HIS A 221 -10.31 8.14 9.53
CA HIS A 221 -10.27 6.71 9.25
C HIS A 221 -8.95 6.24 8.62
N ASP A 222 -8.30 7.10 7.84
CA ASP A 222 -7.01 6.81 7.21
C ASP A 222 -5.87 6.86 8.22
N MET A 223 -5.90 7.85 9.12
CA MET A 223 -4.92 8.00 10.20
C MET A 223 -5.01 6.84 11.19
N LEU A 224 -6.22 6.49 11.65
CA LEU A 224 -6.45 5.38 12.57
C LEU A 224 -5.97 4.06 12.00
N ALA A 225 -6.17 3.83 10.69
CA ALA A 225 -5.74 2.60 10.03
C ALA A 225 -4.28 2.64 9.53
N GLY A 226 -3.60 3.79 9.58
CA GLY A 226 -2.27 3.95 8.97
C GLY A 226 -2.28 3.72 7.46
N THR A 227 -3.24 4.32 6.75
CA THR A 227 -3.44 4.16 5.31
C THR A 227 -3.37 5.48 4.55
N LEU A 228 -3.09 5.39 3.26
CA LEU A 228 -3.08 6.50 2.30
C LEU A 228 -4.03 6.17 1.14
N VAL A 229 -4.46 7.20 0.41
CA VAL A 229 -5.09 6.99 -0.90
C VAL A 229 -4.36 7.81 -1.93
N LEU A 230 -3.90 7.10 -2.95
CA LEU A 230 -3.04 7.60 -4.00
C LEU A 230 -3.79 7.55 -5.32
N ASN A 231 -3.41 8.41 -6.26
CA ASN A 231 -3.87 8.32 -7.63
C ASN A 231 -3.15 7.16 -8.37
N GLY A 232 -3.80 6.64 -9.40
CA GLY A 232 -3.37 5.49 -10.19
C GLY A 232 -3.93 4.17 -9.69
N ARG A 233 -4.07 3.20 -10.60
CA ARG A 233 -4.61 1.86 -10.33
C ARG A 233 -3.51 0.91 -9.88
N ALA A 234 -3.84 -0.06 -9.04
CA ALA A 234 -2.83 -0.99 -8.50
C ALA A 234 -2.05 -1.77 -9.59
N GLY A 235 -2.68 -2.07 -10.73
CA GLY A 235 -2.03 -2.77 -11.85
C GLY A 235 -0.86 -1.99 -12.45
N GLU A 236 -1.01 -0.67 -12.60
CA GLU A 236 0.01 0.22 -13.18
C GLU A 236 1.35 0.17 -12.42
N PHE A 237 1.30 -0.11 -11.11
CA PHE A 237 2.48 -0.18 -10.24
C PHE A 237 3.00 -1.61 -10.04
N GLN A 238 2.21 -2.62 -10.35
CA GLN A 238 2.63 -4.03 -10.33
C GLN A 238 3.39 -4.38 -11.61
N ASP A 239 2.93 -3.89 -12.76
CA ASP A 239 3.58 -4.15 -14.06
C ASP A 239 4.96 -3.48 -14.16
N ALA A 240 5.12 -2.28 -13.57
CA ALA A 240 6.41 -1.60 -13.49
C ALA A 240 7.45 -2.34 -12.61
N ALA A 241 7.01 -3.23 -11.72
CA ALA A 241 7.89 -4.04 -10.87
C ALA A 241 8.25 -5.41 -11.50
N ARG A 242 7.65 -5.75 -12.65
CA ARG A 242 7.97 -6.97 -13.39
C ARG A 242 9.22 -6.69 -14.25
N PRO A 243 10.29 -7.50 -14.16
CA PRO A 243 11.39 -7.37 -15.11
C PRO A 243 10.87 -7.56 -16.53
N PRO A 244 11.39 -6.84 -17.54
CA PRO A 244 10.95 -7.02 -18.91
C PRO A 244 11.14 -8.49 -19.29
N ASP A 245 10.03 -9.18 -19.61
CA ASP A 245 10.09 -10.54 -20.12
C ASP A 245 10.91 -10.47 -21.43
N GLY A 246 12.09 -11.10 -21.45
CA GLY A 246 13.01 -11.14 -22.58
C GLY A 246 12.49 -11.91 -23.81
N ARG A 247 11.19 -11.87 -24.09
CA ARG A 247 10.55 -12.46 -25.27
C ARG A 247 9.83 -11.37 -26.06
N GLY A 248 10.65 -10.53 -26.70
CA GLY A 248 10.23 -9.58 -27.73
C GLY A 248 11.18 -9.59 -28.91
N GLY A 249 11.79 -10.74 -29.22
CA GLY A 249 12.60 -10.96 -30.40
C GLY A 249 11.88 -11.89 -31.37
N SER A 250 11.04 -11.33 -32.23
CA SER A 250 10.59 -12.00 -33.44
C SER A 250 10.61 -10.97 -34.55
N PHE A 251 11.75 -10.87 -35.22
CA PHE A 251 11.83 -10.29 -36.55
C PHE A 251 11.02 -11.19 -37.50
N SER A 252 10.11 -10.59 -38.26
CA SER A 252 9.62 -11.18 -39.50
C SER A 252 10.08 -10.27 -40.62
N ALA A 253 10.77 -10.89 -41.58
CA ALA A 253 11.32 -10.32 -42.79
C ALA A 253 10.22 -9.80 -43.74
#